data_AF-A0A520II03-F1
#
_entry.id   AF-A0A520II03-F1
#
_cell.length_a   1.000
_cell.length_b   1.000
_cell.length_c   1.000
_cell.angle_alpha   90.00
_cell.angle_beta   90.00
_cell.angle_gamma   90.00
#
_symmetry.space_group_name_H-M   'P 1'
#
loop_
_entity.id
_entity.type
_entity.pdbx_description
1 polymer ?
#
loop_
_entity_poly.entity_id
_entity_poly.type
_entity_poly.pdbx_seq_one_letter_code
_entity_poly.pdbx_strand_id
1 'polypeptide(L)'
;MIFDTGDYDMQLNPLRNVPFTARCGFIDKRMDLNVDNAFTRAALKHLVAHEVFPGHSTQLLYTRAEVDAGRSPADALLCTTNAVTGCVQEGIGDQAVELIDWIEDADDEIHLALRSLKSAVQTTAAWRLMEEGEAAESVADYMRTVGCGQEAWVQGRLRMASHPFRGPFVPSYFAGNESVRRVRERIGTGDRAAFHAYLYGQVQSPESLEMFEGAAA
;
A
#
# COMPACT_ATOMS: atom_id res chain seq x y z
N MET A 1 -19.85 1.68 -1.67
CA MET A 1 -19.73 1.91 -3.13
C MET A 1 -19.23 0.63 -3.75
N ILE A 2 -19.85 0.16 -4.84
CA ILE A 2 -19.33 -0.94 -5.66
C ILE A 2 -18.88 -0.30 -6.96
N PHE A 3 -17.62 -0.48 -7.33
CA PHE A 3 -17.06 0.02 -8.58
C PHE A 3 -16.92 -1.15 -9.55
N ASP A 4 -17.44 -0.99 -10.76
CA ASP A 4 -17.37 -2.00 -11.82
C ASP A 4 -16.00 -1.93 -12.50
N THR A 5 -15.17 -2.95 -12.28
CA THR A 5 -13.84 -3.09 -12.88
C THR A 5 -13.90 -3.73 -14.27
N GLY A 6 -15.10 -4.04 -14.78
CA GLY A 6 -15.32 -4.79 -16.01
C GLY A 6 -14.63 -6.16 -15.97
N ASP A 7 -14.08 -6.57 -17.11
CA ASP A 7 -13.32 -7.82 -17.24
C ASP A 7 -11.84 -7.69 -16.82
N TYR A 8 -11.48 -6.66 -16.06
CA TYR A 8 -10.13 -6.54 -15.52
C TYR A 8 -9.92 -7.56 -14.41
N ASP A 9 -8.85 -8.34 -14.53
CA ASP A 9 -8.37 -9.26 -13.51
C ASP A 9 -6.84 -9.38 -13.66
N MET A 10 -6.17 -9.86 -12.63
CA MET A 10 -4.72 -10.03 -12.62
C MET A 10 -4.32 -11.48 -12.44
N GLN A 11 -3.35 -11.94 -13.24
CA GLN A 11 -2.74 -13.24 -13.06
C GLN A 11 -1.58 -13.19 -12.08
N LEU A 12 -1.53 -14.13 -11.15
CA LEU A 12 -0.38 -14.28 -10.25
C LEU A 12 0.87 -14.65 -11.05
N ASN A 13 1.95 -13.91 -10.83
CA ASN A 13 3.26 -14.16 -11.43
C ASN A 13 4.31 -14.39 -10.32
N PRO A 14 4.67 -15.65 -10.01
CA PRO A 14 5.67 -15.96 -9.01
C PRO A 14 7.07 -15.53 -9.46
N LEU A 15 7.76 -14.73 -8.64
CA LEU A 15 9.13 -14.26 -8.85
C LEU A 15 10.03 -14.66 -7.68
N ARG A 16 11.33 -14.70 -7.92
CA ARG A 16 12.38 -14.93 -6.92
C ARG A 16 13.48 -13.88 -7.06
N ASN A 17 14.22 -13.66 -5.99
CA ASN A 17 15.32 -12.72 -5.89
C ASN A 17 14.95 -11.27 -6.29
N VAL A 18 13.74 -10.85 -5.93
CA VAL A 18 13.27 -9.47 -6.14
C VAL A 18 13.24 -8.71 -4.81
N PRO A 19 13.38 -7.37 -4.82
CA PRO A 19 13.48 -6.59 -3.58
C PRO A 19 12.13 -6.26 -2.93
N PHE A 20 11.02 -6.47 -3.63
CA PHE A 20 9.67 -6.22 -3.14
C PHE A 20 8.98 -7.52 -2.70
N THR A 21 7.89 -7.39 -1.95
CA THR A 21 7.03 -8.52 -1.54
C THR A 21 6.04 -8.87 -2.65
N ALA A 22 5.29 -7.88 -3.10
CA ALA A 22 4.41 -7.96 -4.26
C ALA A 22 4.51 -6.67 -5.07
N ARG A 23 3.99 -6.70 -6.31
CA ARG A 23 3.88 -5.53 -7.17
C ARG A 23 2.74 -5.69 -8.16
N CYS A 24 1.95 -4.63 -8.31
CA CYS A 24 0.95 -4.48 -9.36
C CYS A 24 1.61 -4.15 -10.70
N GLY A 25 1.62 -5.11 -11.61
CA GLY A 25 1.92 -4.93 -13.03
C GLY A 25 0.63 -4.63 -13.82
N PHE A 26 0.06 -3.43 -13.64
CA PHE A 26 -1.25 -3.06 -14.17
C PHE A 26 -1.41 -3.29 -15.69
N ILE A 27 -0.45 -2.82 -16.48
CA ILE A 27 -0.48 -2.94 -17.95
C ILE A 27 -0.41 -4.40 -18.39
N ASP A 28 0.41 -5.21 -17.71
CA ASP A 28 0.57 -6.62 -18.02
C ASP A 28 -0.54 -7.49 -17.42
N LYS A 29 -1.44 -6.91 -16.59
CA LYS A 29 -2.42 -7.64 -15.78
C LYS A 29 -1.78 -8.74 -14.93
N ARG A 30 -0.65 -8.43 -14.28
CA ARG A 30 0.10 -9.39 -13.44
C ARG A 30 0.33 -8.90 -12.03
N MET A 31 0.00 -9.73 -11.06
CA MET A 31 0.41 -9.54 -9.67
C MET A 31 1.73 -10.29 -9.47
N ASP A 32 2.84 -9.56 -9.48
CA ASP A 32 4.14 -10.15 -9.21
C ASP A 32 4.26 -10.46 -7.72
N LEU A 33 4.62 -11.69 -7.37
CA LEU A 33 4.75 -12.13 -5.98
C LEU A 33 6.12 -12.73 -5.72
N ASN A 34 6.84 -12.22 -4.72
CA ASN A 34 8.13 -12.75 -4.32
C ASN A 34 7.96 -14.02 -3.46
N VAL A 35 8.12 -15.19 -4.08
CA VAL A 35 7.95 -16.50 -3.45
C VAL A 35 9.19 -17.00 -2.70
N ASP A 36 10.19 -16.16 -2.50
CA ASP A 36 11.22 -16.39 -1.48
C ASP A 36 10.69 -16.07 -0.06
N ASN A 37 9.58 -15.33 0.01
CA ASN A 37 8.84 -15.13 1.25
C ASN A 37 7.84 -16.27 1.48
N ALA A 38 7.68 -16.68 2.73
CA ALA A 38 6.56 -17.49 3.17
C ALA A 38 5.36 -16.59 3.51
N PHE A 39 4.16 -17.05 3.16
CA PHE A 39 2.91 -16.30 3.35
C PHE A 39 1.87 -17.16 4.07
N THR A 40 1.18 -16.56 5.04
CA THR A 40 -0.07 -17.09 5.59
C THR A 40 -1.25 -16.73 4.67
N ARG A 41 -2.43 -17.33 4.90
CA ARG A 41 -3.66 -16.93 4.20
C ARG A 41 -3.95 -15.43 4.40
N ALA A 42 -3.89 -14.93 5.64
CA ALA A 42 -4.09 -13.52 5.95
C ALA A 42 -3.10 -12.60 5.21
N ALA A 43 -1.83 -13.02 5.07
CA ALA A 43 -0.86 -12.28 4.29
C ALA A 43 -1.18 -12.24 2.80
N LEU A 44 -1.58 -13.37 2.21
CA LEU A 44 -1.99 -13.40 0.80
C LEU A 44 -3.25 -12.57 0.55
N LYS A 45 -4.21 -12.62 1.48
CA LYS A 45 -5.44 -11.83 1.46
C LYS A 45 -5.13 -10.33 1.40
N HIS A 46 -4.25 -9.87 2.29
CA HIS A 46 -3.76 -8.49 2.26
C HIS A 46 -3.08 -8.13 0.94
N LEU A 47 -2.17 -8.97 0.43
CA LEU A 47 -1.46 -8.68 -0.82
C LEU A 47 -2.41 -8.63 -2.03
N VAL A 48 -3.38 -9.53 -2.11
CA VAL A 48 -4.40 -9.49 -3.17
C VAL A 48 -5.23 -8.21 -3.07
N ALA A 49 -5.61 -7.81 -1.85
CA ALA A 49 -6.34 -6.57 -1.64
C ALA A 49 -5.49 -5.34 -2.01
N HIS A 50 -4.21 -5.33 -1.65
CA HIS A 50 -3.25 -4.25 -1.88
C HIS A 50 -2.99 -4.01 -3.37
N GLU A 51 -2.73 -5.08 -4.12
CA GLU A 51 -2.29 -4.97 -5.51
C GLU A 51 -3.46 -4.94 -6.51
N VAL A 52 -4.56 -5.62 -6.16
CA VAL A 52 -5.69 -5.87 -7.07
C VAL A 52 -6.91 -5.06 -6.66
N PHE A 53 -7.74 -5.58 -5.75
CA PHE A 53 -9.03 -5.00 -5.37
C PHE A 53 -9.20 -4.99 -3.84
N PRO A 54 -9.46 -3.83 -3.20
CA PRO A 54 -9.70 -2.51 -3.78
C PRO A 54 -8.44 -1.65 -4.01
N GLY A 55 -7.23 -2.21 -3.98
CA GLY A 55 -5.98 -1.45 -3.94
C GLY A 55 -5.54 -0.84 -5.27
N HIS A 56 -4.28 -1.04 -5.63
CA HIS A 56 -3.63 -0.32 -6.73
C HIS A 56 -4.37 -0.43 -8.08
N SER A 57 -4.81 -1.63 -8.47
CA SER A 57 -5.53 -1.78 -9.74
C SER A 57 -6.88 -1.07 -9.74
N THR A 58 -7.66 -1.18 -8.65
CA THR A 58 -8.91 -0.41 -8.52
C THR A 58 -8.65 1.08 -8.59
N GLN A 59 -7.60 1.58 -7.93
CA GLN A 59 -7.29 3.01 -7.98
C GLN A 59 -7.07 3.48 -9.42
N LEU A 60 -6.24 2.77 -10.18
CA LEU A 60 -5.94 3.14 -11.57
C LEU A 60 -7.20 3.10 -12.45
N LEU A 61 -8.04 2.07 -12.29
CA LEU A 61 -9.30 1.94 -13.04
C LEU A 61 -10.32 3.02 -12.66
N TYR A 62 -10.51 3.26 -11.36
CA TYR A 62 -11.47 4.24 -10.85
C TYR A 62 -11.08 5.65 -11.27
N THR A 63 -9.83 6.05 -11.03
CA THR A 63 -9.36 7.38 -11.40
C THR A 63 -9.52 7.61 -12.90
N ARG A 64 -9.19 6.60 -13.74
CA ARG A 64 -9.38 6.71 -15.18
C ARG A 64 -10.86 6.90 -15.56
N ALA A 65 -11.76 6.11 -14.98
CA ALA A 65 -13.19 6.19 -15.25
C ALA A 65 -13.79 7.54 -14.84
N GLU A 66 -13.38 8.09 -13.70
CA GLU A 66 -13.87 9.40 -13.22
C GLU A 66 -13.36 10.56 -14.09
N VAL A 67 -12.12 10.48 -14.58
CA VAL A 67 -11.58 11.48 -15.51
C VAL A 67 -12.27 11.41 -16.87
N ASP A 68 -12.45 10.21 -17.43
CA ASP A 68 -13.15 10.01 -18.70
C ASP A 68 -14.61 10.50 -18.61
N ALA A 69 -15.23 10.39 -17.43
CA ALA A 69 -16.58 10.90 -17.17
C ALA A 69 -16.64 12.39 -16.79
N GLY A 70 -15.51 13.10 -16.71
CA GLY A 70 -15.44 14.52 -16.36
C GLY A 70 -15.74 14.85 -14.90
N ARG A 71 -15.69 13.86 -13.99
CA ARG A 71 -15.91 14.04 -12.54
C ARG A 71 -14.62 14.24 -11.76
N SER A 72 -13.49 13.79 -12.31
CA SER A 72 -12.15 14.04 -11.78
C SER A 72 -11.34 14.93 -12.72
N PRO A 73 -10.46 15.79 -12.16
CA PRO A 73 -9.56 16.61 -12.96
C PRO A 73 -8.49 15.75 -13.65
N ALA A 74 -7.95 16.24 -14.78
CA ALA A 74 -7.00 15.49 -15.60
C ALA A 74 -5.66 15.17 -14.88
N ASP A 75 -5.27 16.00 -13.91
CA ASP A 75 -4.11 15.77 -13.05
C ASP A 75 -4.28 14.55 -12.12
N ALA A 76 -5.50 14.08 -11.90
CA ALA A 76 -5.73 12.80 -11.21
C ALA A 76 -5.06 11.64 -11.96
N LEU A 77 -4.89 11.73 -13.29
CA LEU A 77 -4.16 10.71 -14.07
C LEU A 77 -2.66 10.67 -13.80
N LEU A 78 -2.08 11.58 -13.02
CA LEU A 78 -0.67 11.50 -12.63
C LEU A 78 -0.36 10.18 -11.90
N CYS A 79 -1.34 9.62 -11.17
CA CYS A 79 -1.23 8.30 -10.53
C CYS A 79 -1.06 7.14 -11.53
N THR A 80 -1.44 7.35 -12.79
CA THR A 80 -1.38 6.36 -13.89
C THR A 80 -0.15 6.54 -14.78
N THR A 81 0.52 7.69 -14.69
CA THR A 81 1.81 7.88 -15.33
C THR A 81 2.84 7.10 -14.53
N ASN A 82 3.76 6.39 -15.21
CA ASN A 82 4.69 5.39 -14.66
C ASN A 82 5.73 5.93 -13.64
N ALA A 83 5.37 6.91 -12.83
CA ALA A 83 6.08 7.42 -11.67
C ALA A 83 5.97 6.45 -10.48
N VAL A 84 6.82 6.62 -9.48
CA VAL A 84 6.71 5.87 -8.22
C VAL A 84 5.34 6.15 -7.61
N THR A 85 4.65 5.08 -7.16
CA THR A 85 3.40 5.16 -6.40
C THR A 85 3.50 6.24 -5.33
N GLY A 86 2.50 7.11 -5.22
CA GLY A 86 2.47 8.16 -4.22
C GLY A 86 2.23 7.61 -2.81
N CYS A 87 2.53 8.43 -1.80
CA CYS A 87 2.35 8.10 -0.39
C CYS A 87 0.93 7.58 -0.07
N VAL A 88 -0.11 8.33 -0.45
CA VAL A 88 -1.50 7.89 -0.24
C VAL A 88 -1.86 6.66 -1.07
N GLN A 89 -1.24 6.45 -2.24
CA GLN A 89 -1.50 5.26 -3.06
C GLN A 89 -1.05 3.98 -2.36
N GLU A 90 0.12 4.00 -1.71
CA GLU A 90 0.55 2.90 -0.85
C GLU A 90 -0.40 2.74 0.34
N GLY A 91 -0.84 3.84 0.95
CA GLY A 91 -1.83 3.82 2.02
C GLY A 91 -3.16 3.16 1.65
N ILE A 92 -3.63 3.35 0.41
CA ILE A 92 -4.83 2.71 -0.12
C ILE A 92 -4.65 1.19 -0.15
N GLY A 93 -3.52 0.71 -0.68
CA GLY A 93 -3.20 -0.72 -0.69
C GLY A 93 -3.06 -1.27 0.74
N ASP A 94 -2.37 -0.53 1.61
CA ASP A 94 -2.09 -0.92 2.98
C ASP A 94 -3.35 -1.03 3.85
N GLN A 95 -4.40 -0.27 3.53
CA GLN A 95 -5.71 -0.27 4.20
C GLN A 95 -6.78 -1.04 3.40
N ALA A 96 -6.41 -1.73 2.32
CA ALA A 96 -7.36 -2.29 1.36
C ALA A 96 -8.32 -3.31 1.97
N VAL A 97 -7.84 -4.14 2.91
CA VAL A 97 -8.65 -5.14 3.61
C VAL A 97 -9.71 -4.46 4.48
N GLU A 98 -9.31 -3.43 5.23
CA GLU A 98 -10.21 -2.66 6.09
C GLU A 98 -11.22 -1.81 5.30
N LEU A 99 -10.87 -1.36 4.09
CA LEU A 99 -11.77 -0.57 3.23
C LEU A 99 -12.99 -1.38 2.72
N ILE A 100 -12.87 -2.70 2.66
CA ILE A 100 -13.96 -3.61 2.26
C ILE A 100 -14.46 -4.48 3.41
N ASP A 101 -14.10 -4.14 4.65
CA ASP A 101 -14.44 -4.89 5.87
C ASP A 101 -14.11 -6.40 5.75
N TRP A 102 -13.03 -6.76 5.04
CA TRP A 102 -12.66 -8.17 4.82
C TRP A 102 -11.79 -8.70 5.97
N ILE A 103 -12.21 -8.53 7.22
CA ILE A 103 -11.55 -9.12 8.40
C ILE A 103 -12.47 -10.23 8.91
N GLU A 104 -12.02 -11.48 8.86
CA GLU A 104 -12.88 -12.64 9.12
C GLU A 104 -12.56 -13.32 10.46
N ASP A 105 -11.31 -13.28 10.91
CA ASP A 105 -10.83 -14.04 12.06
C ASP A 105 -9.62 -13.39 12.76
N ALA A 106 -9.13 -14.06 13.81
CA ALA A 106 -7.99 -13.60 14.60
C ALA A 106 -6.67 -13.61 13.82
N ASP A 107 -6.52 -14.45 12.79
CA ASP A 107 -5.30 -14.48 11.98
C ASP A 107 -5.20 -13.20 11.13
N ASP A 108 -6.33 -12.70 10.62
CA ASP A 108 -6.40 -11.41 9.94
C ASP A 108 -6.04 -10.26 10.90
N GLU A 109 -6.60 -10.23 12.11
CA GLU A 109 -6.30 -9.20 13.12
C GLU A 109 -4.80 -9.19 13.50
N ILE A 110 -4.22 -10.37 13.74
CA ILE A 110 -2.78 -10.52 14.01
C ILE A 110 -1.95 -10.04 12.83
N HIS A 111 -2.36 -10.35 11.59
CA HIS A 111 -1.65 -9.91 10.40
C HIS A 111 -1.66 -8.39 10.26
N LEU A 112 -2.79 -7.73 10.50
CA LEU A 112 -2.89 -6.27 10.47
C LEU A 112 -1.93 -5.62 11.48
N ALA A 113 -1.87 -6.13 12.71
CA ALA A 113 -0.94 -5.67 13.73
C ALA A 113 0.52 -5.89 13.32
N LEU A 114 0.86 -7.06 12.80
CA LEU A 114 2.21 -7.38 12.31
C LEU A 114 2.62 -6.48 11.14
N ARG A 115 1.71 -6.17 10.22
CA ARG A 115 1.98 -5.29 9.08
C ARG A 115 2.20 -3.85 9.53
N SER A 116 1.43 -3.36 10.50
CA SER A 116 1.65 -2.04 11.12
C SER A 116 3.05 -1.95 11.73
N LEU A 117 3.45 -2.96 12.52
CA LEU A 117 4.81 -3.06 13.08
C LEU A 117 5.87 -3.07 11.97
N LYS A 118 5.70 -3.91 10.94
CA LYS A 118 6.67 -4.02 9.83
C LYS A 118 6.81 -2.72 9.04
N SER A 119 5.72 -1.97 8.86
CA SER A 119 5.74 -0.67 8.16
C SER A 119 6.50 0.39 8.97
N ALA A 120 6.34 0.41 10.29
CA ALA A 120 7.14 1.26 11.17
C ALA A 120 8.63 0.84 11.18
N VAL A 121 8.90 -0.46 11.31
CA VAL A 121 10.26 -1.01 11.35
C VAL A 121 11.02 -0.74 10.04
N GLN A 122 10.40 -0.93 8.87
CA GLN A 122 11.07 -0.65 7.59
C GLN A 122 11.38 0.84 7.43
N THR A 123 10.53 1.73 7.95
CA THR A 123 10.73 3.18 7.91
C THR A 123 11.96 3.56 8.73
N THR A 124 12.02 3.06 9.97
CA THR A 124 13.19 3.23 10.84
C THR A 124 14.45 2.62 10.22
N ALA A 125 14.35 1.40 9.67
CA ALA A 125 15.49 0.73 9.05
C ALA A 125 16.06 1.50 7.86
N ALA A 126 15.19 2.07 7.01
CA ALA A 126 15.63 2.91 5.91
C ALA A 126 16.35 4.18 6.41
N TRP A 127 15.82 4.84 7.44
CA TRP A 127 16.46 5.99 8.07
C TRP A 127 17.84 5.66 8.66
N ARG A 128 17.91 4.60 9.47
CA ARG A 128 19.17 4.13 10.09
C ARG A 128 20.25 3.83 9.04
N LEU A 129 19.85 3.22 7.93
CA LEU A 129 20.79 2.88 6.85
C LEU A 129 21.24 4.11 6.05
N MET A 130 20.29 4.96 5.65
CA MET A 130 20.55 6.03 4.69
C MET A 130 21.09 7.30 5.33
N GLU A 131 20.52 7.71 6.45
CA GLU A 131 20.83 8.99 7.09
C GLU A 131 21.85 8.81 8.22
N GLU A 132 21.62 7.84 9.10
CA GLU A 132 22.51 7.59 10.25
C GLU A 132 23.77 6.82 9.84
N GLY A 133 23.79 6.26 8.63
CA GLY A 133 24.94 5.53 8.08
C GLY A 133 25.26 4.25 8.85
N GLU A 134 24.29 3.67 9.54
CA GLU A 134 24.49 2.42 10.27
C GLU A 134 24.86 1.27 9.34
N ALA A 135 25.66 0.32 9.85
CA ALA A 135 26.07 -0.85 9.08
C ALA A 135 24.85 -1.71 8.70
N ALA A 136 24.81 -2.14 7.44
CA ALA A 136 23.69 -2.91 6.87
C ALA A 136 23.33 -4.16 7.70
N GLU A 137 24.31 -4.85 8.28
CA GLU A 137 24.05 -6.02 9.13
C GLU A 137 23.33 -5.66 10.44
N SER A 138 23.67 -4.51 11.05
CA SER A 138 22.98 -4.04 12.26
C SER A 138 21.52 -3.68 11.96
N VAL A 139 21.28 -3.04 10.81
CA VAL A 139 19.93 -2.74 10.32
C VAL A 139 19.17 -4.03 9.98
N ALA A 140 19.85 -5.02 9.40
CA ALA A 140 19.28 -6.34 9.13
C ALA A 140 18.81 -7.03 10.42
N ASP A 141 19.67 -7.05 11.45
CA ASP A 141 19.36 -7.64 12.75
C ASP A 141 18.20 -6.93 13.44
N TYR A 142 18.11 -5.60 13.35
CA TYR A 142 16.94 -4.86 13.82
C TYR A 142 15.66 -5.30 13.12
N MET A 143 15.68 -5.44 11.79
CA MET A 143 14.53 -5.89 11.01
C MET A 143 14.12 -7.34 11.32
N ARG A 144 15.09 -8.24 11.56
CA ARG A 144 14.84 -9.63 11.97
C ARG A 144 14.19 -9.69 13.35
N THR A 145 14.76 -8.97 14.32
CA THR A 145 14.39 -9.08 15.74
C THR A 145 13.14 -8.28 16.11
N VAL A 146 13.04 -7.04 15.65
CA VAL A 146 11.90 -6.15 15.99
C VAL A 146 10.77 -6.29 14.97
N GLY A 147 11.10 -6.45 13.69
CA GLY A 147 10.11 -6.57 12.63
C GLY A 147 9.58 -7.98 12.40
N CYS A 148 10.10 -8.99 13.12
CA CYS A 148 9.86 -10.41 12.83
C CYS A 148 10.07 -10.71 11.33
N GLY A 149 11.15 -10.14 10.78
CA GLY A 149 11.47 -10.17 9.36
C GLY A 149 12.04 -11.53 8.93
N GLN A 150 11.49 -12.09 7.86
CA GLN A 150 12.13 -13.22 7.17
C GLN A 150 13.27 -12.73 6.28
N GLU A 151 14.23 -13.59 5.99
CA GLU A 151 15.46 -13.18 5.31
C GLU A 151 15.21 -12.54 3.93
N ALA A 152 14.30 -13.10 3.13
CA ALA A 152 13.93 -12.53 1.83
C ALA A 152 13.38 -11.11 1.95
N TRP A 153 12.56 -10.85 2.97
CA TRP A 153 12.01 -9.52 3.25
C TRP A 153 13.11 -8.55 3.72
N VAL A 154 13.95 -8.98 4.68
CA VAL A 154 15.05 -8.18 5.23
C VAL A 154 16.00 -7.74 4.10
N GLN A 155 16.46 -8.68 3.29
CA GLN A 155 17.36 -8.38 2.17
C GLN A 155 16.69 -7.52 1.09
N GLY A 156 15.39 -7.74 0.84
CA GLY A 156 14.61 -6.90 -0.05
C GLY A 156 14.55 -5.44 0.40
N ARG A 157 14.25 -5.21 1.69
CA ARG A 157 14.16 -3.88 2.27
C ARG A 157 15.51 -3.17 2.33
N LEU A 158 16.61 -3.87 2.64
CA LEU A 158 17.96 -3.30 2.54
C LEU A 158 18.26 -2.84 1.12
N ARG A 159 18.01 -3.68 0.10
CA ARG A 159 18.22 -3.30 -1.31
C ARG A 159 17.39 -2.08 -1.72
N MET A 160 16.14 -2.00 -1.27
CA MET A 160 15.30 -0.82 -1.52
C MET A 160 15.85 0.43 -0.84
N ALA A 161 16.20 0.32 0.44
CA ALA A 161 16.71 1.42 1.24
C ALA A 161 18.05 1.96 0.69
N SER A 162 18.94 1.09 0.22
CA SER A 162 20.22 1.50 -0.37
C SER A 162 20.09 2.19 -1.74
N HIS A 163 18.94 2.12 -2.40
CA HIS A 163 18.78 2.71 -3.73
C HIS A 163 18.41 4.20 -3.62
N PRO A 164 19.12 5.12 -4.30
CA PRO A 164 19.01 6.56 -4.07
C PRO A 164 17.62 7.15 -4.33
N PHE A 165 16.84 6.54 -5.22
CA PHE A 165 15.46 6.98 -5.52
C PHE A 165 14.37 6.17 -4.80
N ARG A 166 14.72 5.05 -4.16
CA ARG A 166 13.73 4.17 -3.50
C ARG A 166 13.83 4.23 -1.99
N GLY A 167 15.03 4.44 -1.46
CA GLY A 167 15.24 4.64 -0.04
C GLY A 167 14.43 5.80 0.54
N PRO A 168 14.48 7.02 -0.06
CA PRO A 168 13.68 8.14 0.42
C PRO A 168 12.17 7.93 0.33
N PHE A 169 11.74 6.94 -0.45
CA PHE A 169 10.33 6.58 -0.60
C PHE A 169 9.85 5.56 0.45
N VAL A 170 10.74 4.83 1.14
CA VAL A 170 10.32 3.82 2.14
C VAL A 170 9.42 4.39 3.25
N PRO A 171 9.63 5.62 3.78
CA PRO A 171 8.73 6.21 4.77
C PRO A 171 7.29 6.43 4.26
N SER A 172 7.09 6.49 2.93
CA SER A 172 5.77 6.73 2.33
C SER A 172 4.77 5.61 2.60
N TYR A 173 5.23 4.36 2.76
CA TYR A 173 4.34 3.25 3.16
C TYR A 173 3.69 3.52 4.53
N PHE A 174 4.50 3.89 5.53
CA PHE A 174 3.99 4.15 6.87
C PHE A 174 3.11 5.41 6.91
N ALA A 175 3.61 6.52 6.36
CA ALA A 175 2.88 7.78 6.38
C ALA A 175 1.57 7.72 5.60
N GLY A 176 1.57 7.06 4.44
CA GLY A 176 0.39 6.84 3.62
C GLY A 176 -0.66 6.00 4.32
N ASN A 177 -0.24 4.86 4.87
CA ASN A 177 -1.11 4.00 5.66
C ASN A 177 -1.76 4.76 6.83
N GLU A 178 -0.98 5.49 7.62
CA GLU A 178 -1.50 6.21 8.77
C GLU A 178 -2.48 7.31 8.38
N SER A 179 -2.24 8.01 7.28
CA SER A 179 -3.15 9.03 6.76
C SER A 179 -4.50 8.44 6.33
N VAL A 180 -4.49 7.37 5.53
CA VAL A 180 -5.72 6.68 5.09
C VAL A 180 -6.46 6.10 6.29
N ARG A 181 -5.73 5.46 7.23
CA ARG A 181 -6.30 4.89 8.46
C ARG A 181 -6.99 5.96 9.31
N ARG A 182 -6.33 7.11 9.54
CA ARG A 182 -6.89 8.20 10.35
C ARG A 182 -8.21 8.72 9.81
N VAL A 183 -8.33 8.90 8.50
CA VAL A 183 -9.60 9.33 7.89
C VAL A 183 -10.64 8.23 7.98
N ARG A 184 -10.28 6.98 7.62
CA ARG A 184 -11.18 5.82 7.67
C ARG A 184 -11.78 5.59 9.06
N GLU A 185 -10.98 5.71 10.11
CA GLU A 185 -11.43 5.51 11.50
C GLU A 185 -12.22 6.70 12.06
N ARG A 186 -12.03 7.90 11.50
CA ARG A 186 -12.72 9.12 11.95
C ARG A 186 -14.13 9.24 11.38
N ILE A 187 -14.36 8.75 10.16
CA ILE A 187 -15.63 8.96 9.44
C ILE A 187 -16.73 7.98 9.89
N GLY A 188 -17.99 8.43 9.80
CA GLY A 188 -19.14 7.57 10.02
C GLY A 188 -19.40 6.60 8.86
N THR A 189 -20.19 5.55 9.10
CA THR A 189 -20.58 4.59 8.04
C THR A 189 -21.33 5.27 6.89
N GLY A 190 -22.09 6.33 7.17
CA GLY A 190 -22.81 7.13 6.17
C GLY A 190 -21.89 7.86 5.18
N ASP A 191 -20.65 8.16 5.58
CA ASP A 191 -19.70 8.92 4.75
C ASP A 191 -18.78 8.04 3.91
N ARG A 192 -18.81 6.71 4.10
CA ARG A 192 -17.89 5.78 3.43
C ARG A 192 -17.89 5.93 1.91
N ALA A 193 -19.07 6.13 1.31
CA ALA A 193 -19.17 6.31 -0.14
C ALA A 193 -18.49 7.62 -0.61
N ALA A 194 -18.71 8.71 0.12
CA ALA A 194 -18.08 10.00 -0.17
C ALA A 194 -16.56 9.95 0.06
N PHE A 195 -16.12 9.28 1.12
CA PHE A 195 -14.72 9.05 1.40
C PHE A 195 -14.04 8.25 0.29
N HIS A 196 -14.65 7.16 -0.19
CA HIS A 196 -14.05 6.39 -1.28
C HIS A 196 -13.97 7.22 -2.57
N ALA A 197 -15.00 8.01 -2.90
CA ALA A 197 -14.93 8.90 -4.05
C ALA A 197 -13.80 9.94 -3.91
N TYR A 198 -13.61 10.49 -2.71
CA TYR A 198 -12.53 11.43 -2.41
C TYR A 198 -11.13 10.79 -2.46
N LEU A 199 -11.01 9.57 -1.94
CA LEU A 199 -9.77 8.80 -1.85
C LEU A 199 -9.27 8.35 -3.23
N TYR A 200 -10.17 7.86 -4.09
CA TYR A 200 -9.81 7.32 -5.41
C TYR A 200 -9.94 8.33 -6.56
N GLY A 201 -10.76 9.37 -6.40
CA GLY A 201 -11.06 10.34 -7.46
C GLY A 201 -9.98 11.40 -7.67
N GLN A 202 -8.99 11.50 -6.79
CA GLN A 202 -7.96 12.54 -6.83
C GLN A 202 -6.59 11.98 -6.46
N VAL A 203 -5.54 12.69 -6.85
CA VAL A 203 -4.18 12.44 -6.35
C VAL A 203 -4.01 13.25 -5.06
N GLN A 204 -3.87 12.55 -3.93
CA GLN A 204 -3.79 13.16 -2.61
C GLN A 204 -2.37 13.15 -2.06
N SER A 205 -1.99 14.22 -1.34
CA SER A 205 -0.96 14.15 -0.31
C SER A 205 -1.59 13.65 1.00
N PRO A 206 -0.80 13.23 2.01
CA PRO A 206 -1.34 12.92 3.34
C PRO A 206 -2.15 14.08 3.92
N GLU A 207 -1.68 15.32 3.78
CA GLU A 207 -2.35 16.51 4.28
C GLU A 207 -3.66 16.76 3.55
N SER A 208 -3.68 16.68 2.22
CA SER A 208 -4.92 16.89 1.47
C SER A 208 -5.93 15.78 1.76
N LEU A 209 -5.51 14.52 1.86
CA LEU A 209 -6.40 13.42 2.26
C LEU A 209 -7.05 13.68 3.63
N GLU A 210 -6.24 14.13 4.60
CA GLU A 210 -6.71 14.37 5.96
C GLU A 210 -7.69 15.55 6.08
N MET A 211 -7.82 16.40 5.05
CA MET A 211 -8.85 17.46 4.95
C MET A 211 -10.26 16.92 4.72
N PHE A 212 -10.44 15.62 4.42
CA PHE A 212 -11.77 15.04 4.29
C PHE A 212 -12.52 15.08 5.63
N GLU A 213 -13.57 15.88 5.68
CA GLU A 213 -14.54 15.91 6.77
C GLU A 213 -15.76 15.07 6.37
N GLY A 214 -16.12 14.10 7.20
CA GLY A 214 -17.41 13.40 7.04
C GLY A 214 -18.57 14.37 7.31
N ALA A 215 -19.79 14.01 6.92
CA ALA A 215 -20.96 14.72 7.40
C ALA A 215 -20.95 14.66 8.94
N ALA A 216 -21.09 15.81 9.59
CA ALA A 216 -21.12 15.86 11.05
C ALA A 216 -22.18 14.86 11.57
N ALA A 217 -21.72 13.91 12.39
CA ALA A 217 -22.55 12.86 12.99
C ALA A 217 -23.59 13.43 13.96
#